data_AF-A0A7I7PHZ6-F1
#
_entry.id   AF-A0A7I7PHZ6-F1
#
_cell.length_a   1.000
_cell.length_b   1.000
_cell.length_c   1.000
_cell.angle_alpha   90.00
_cell.angle_beta   90.00
_cell.angle_gamma   90.00
#
_symmetry.space_group_name_H-M   'P 1'
#
loop_
_entity.id
_entity.type
_entity.pdbx_description
1 polymer ?
#
loop_
_entity_poly.entity_id
_entity_poly.type
_entity_poly.pdbx_seq_one_letter_code
_entity_poly.pdbx_strand_id
1 'polypeptide(L)'
;MSDWVRPELVSLNEAERECVLEQVSAKGGQCQACGATEFDVGDALYLGFLFLDEEDDAYMVALTCRNPDCPKPRTGIKLREKDFLSRDANAARAASWTVELPRGA
;
A
#
# COMPACT_ATOMS: atom_id res chain seq x y z
N MET A 1 -12.48 19.26 -7.75
CA MET A 1 -11.71 18.40 -8.68
C MET A 1 -11.85 17.01 -8.13
N SER A 2 -12.67 16.16 -8.76
CA SER A 2 -12.82 14.78 -8.32
C SER A 2 -11.50 14.07 -8.56
N ASP A 3 -10.80 13.80 -7.46
CA ASP A 3 -9.59 13.00 -7.43
C ASP A 3 -9.97 11.60 -7.92
N TRP A 4 -9.71 11.32 -9.20
CA TRP A 4 -9.86 9.99 -9.76
C TRP A 4 -8.73 9.14 -9.19
N VAL A 5 -8.89 8.75 -7.92
CA VAL A 5 -8.09 7.68 -7.32
C VAL A 5 -8.32 6.47 -8.22
N ARG A 6 -7.23 5.92 -8.76
CA ARG A 6 -7.34 4.72 -9.58
C ARG A 6 -8.01 3.64 -8.75
N PRO A 7 -8.95 2.86 -9.30
CA PRO A 7 -9.67 1.83 -8.54
C PRO A 7 -8.73 0.80 -7.88
N GLU A 8 -7.52 0.67 -8.43
CA GLU A 8 -6.43 -0.22 -8.03
C GLU A 8 -5.69 0.28 -6.77
N LEU A 9 -5.81 1.58 -6.46
CA LEU A 9 -5.17 2.23 -5.31
C LEU A 9 -6.12 2.24 -4.11
N VAL A 10 -5.64 1.66 -3.02
CA VAL A 10 -6.31 1.62 -1.73
C VAL A 10 -5.79 2.77 -0.88
N SER A 11 -6.65 3.75 -0.61
CA SER A 11 -6.34 4.82 0.33
C SER A 11 -6.34 4.30 1.77
N LEU A 12 -5.27 4.67 2.49
CA LEU A 12 -5.02 4.28 3.87
C LEU A 12 -5.51 5.37 4.85
N ASN A 13 -6.20 4.94 5.90
CA ASN A 13 -6.56 5.77 7.04
C ASN A 13 -5.34 6.00 7.97
N GLU A 14 -5.49 6.86 8.99
CA GLU A 14 -4.39 7.23 9.89
C GLU A 14 -3.79 6.02 10.61
N ALA A 15 -4.62 5.16 11.19
CA ALA A 15 -4.16 3.95 11.87
C ALA A 15 -3.44 2.97 10.93
N GLU A 16 -3.96 2.78 9.71
CA GLU A 16 -3.32 1.95 8.68
C GLU A 16 -1.94 2.53 8.29
N ARG A 17 -1.81 3.86 8.18
CA ARG A 17 -0.53 4.54 7.91
C ARG A 17 0.45 4.39 9.06
N GLU A 18 0.00 4.47 10.31
CA GLU A 18 0.84 4.22 11.48
C GLU A 18 1.38 2.79 11.48
N CYS A 19 0.54 1.78 11.21
CA CYS A 19 1.00 0.40 11.08
C CYS A 19 2.04 0.24 9.96
N VAL A 20 1.87 0.92 8.80
CA VAL A 20 2.89 0.91 7.74
C VAL A 20 4.22 1.47 8.25
N LEU A 21 4.22 2.58 9.00
CA LEU A 21 5.45 3.16 9.56
C LEU A 21 6.12 2.24 10.58
N GLU A 22 5.33 1.52 11.39
CA GLU A 22 5.86 0.49 12.29
C GLU A 22 6.52 -0.64 11.50
N GLN A 23 5.92 -1.10 10.40
CA GLN A 23 6.49 -2.13 9.53
C GLN A 23 7.78 -1.65 8.83
N VAL A 24 7.81 -0.40 8.36
CA VAL A 24 9.02 0.22 7.80
C VAL A 24 10.13 0.19 8.85
N SER A 25 9.83 0.60 10.08
CA SER A 25 10.81 0.62 11.18
C SER A 25 11.29 -0.79 11.55
N ALA A 26 10.38 -1.76 11.65
CA ALA A 26 10.68 -3.15 11.99
C ALA A 26 11.58 -3.84 10.94
N LYS A 27 11.44 -3.47 9.66
CA LYS A 27 12.27 -3.97 8.56
C LYS A 27 13.58 -3.19 8.37
N GLY A 28 13.89 -2.21 9.24
CA GLY A 28 15.06 -1.36 9.12
C GLY A 28 15.00 -0.40 7.93
N GLY A 29 13.79 0.00 7.54
CA GLY A 29 13.51 0.84 6.38
C GLY A 29 14.17 2.21 6.50
N GLN A 30 15.25 2.39 5.75
CA GLN A 30 15.95 3.65 5.60
C GLN A 30 15.84 4.10 4.14
N CYS A 31 15.83 5.41 3.93
CA CYS A 31 15.83 5.95 2.58
C CYS A 31 17.16 5.58 1.92
N GLN A 32 17.12 4.81 0.82
CA GLN A 32 18.35 4.39 0.13
C GLN A 32 19.15 5.57 -0.45
N ALA A 33 18.53 6.74 -0.58
CA ALA A 33 19.15 7.93 -1.14
C ALA A 33 19.83 8.84 -0.10
N CYS A 34 19.28 8.97 1.11
CA CYS A 34 19.80 9.89 2.12
C CYS A 34 19.92 9.30 3.54
N GLY A 35 19.54 8.03 3.74
CA GLY A 35 19.62 7.34 5.03
C GLY A 35 18.56 7.74 6.06
N ALA A 36 17.67 8.69 5.75
CA ALA A 36 16.62 9.12 6.67
C ALA A 36 15.60 7.99 6.92
N THR A 37 15.03 7.96 8.13
CA THR A 37 14.01 6.99 8.57
C THR A 37 12.61 7.58 8.58
N GLU A 38 12.49 8.89 8.29
CA GLU A 38 11.22 9.59 8.30
C GLU A 38 10.55 9.57 6.93
N PHE A 39 9.39 8.93 6.88
CA PHE A 39 8.57 8.81 5.67
C PHE A 39 7.17 9.36 5.90
N ASP A 40 6.55 9.81 4.82
CA ASP A 40 5.12 10.02 4.65
C ASP A 40 4.55 8.83 3.87
N VAL A 41 3.40 8.31 4.32
CA VAL A 41 2.78 7.12 3.73
C VAL A 41 1.67 7.56 2.77
N GLY A 42 1.76 7.15 1.52
CA GLY A 42 0.75 7.39 0.48
C GLY A 42 -0.26 6.24 0.34
N ASP A 43 -0.86 6.14 -0.84
CA ASP A 43 -1.78 5.04 -1.18
C ASP A 43 -1.05 3.69 -1.31
N ALA A 44 -1.80 2.60 -1.16
CA ALA A 44 -1.33 1.23 -1.37
C ALA A 44 -1.86 0.66 -2.69
N LEU A 45 -0.99 0.05 -3.48
CA LEU A 45 -1.34 -0.65 -4.71
C LEU A 45 -1.37 -2.16 -4.45
N TYR A 46 -2.49 -2.81 -4.73
CA TYR A 46 -2.59 -4.27 -4.66
C TYR A 46 -1.80 -4.93 -5.78
N LEU A 47 -0.92 -5.88 -5.44
CA LEU A 47 -0.04 -6.56 -6.39
C LEU A 47 -0.53 -7.96 -6.77
N GLY A 48 -1.46 -8.55 -6.02
CA GLY A 48 -1.94 -9.92 -6.24
C GLY A 48 -2.59 -10.15 -7.61
N PHE A 49 -3.03 -9.10 -8.32
CA PHE A 49 -3.56 -9.23 -9.69
C PHE A 49 -2.50 -9.08 -10.80
N LEU A 50 -1.33 -8.52 -10.49
CA LEU A 50 -0.33 -8.13 -11.50
C LEU A 50 0.70 -9.22 -11.79
N PHE A 51 0.93 -10.15 -10.84
CA PHE A 51 1.98 -11.15 -10.95
C PHE A 51 1.48 -12.51 -10.45
N LEU A 52 1.53 -13.54 -11.31
CA LEU A 52 1.10 -14.92 -11.01
C LEU A 52 1.91 -15.60 -9.89
N ASP A 53 3.04 -15.02 -9.46
CA ASP A 53 3.95 -15.55 -8.43
C ASP A 53 3.95 -14.69 -7.15
N GLU A 54 3.31 -13.52 -7.15
CA GLU A 54 3.20 -12.72 -5.93
C GLU A 54 2.09 -13.29 -5.03
N GLU A 55 2.34 -13.27 -3.72
CA GLU A 55 1.34 -13.73 -2.77
C GLU A 55 0.06 -12.92 -2.92
N ASP A 56 -1.09 -13.60 -2.90
CA ASP A 56 -2.45 -13.08 -3.14
C ASP A 56 -2.92 -12.02 -2.12
N ASP A 57 -2.00 -11.51 -1.31
CA ASP A 57 -2.25 -10.53 -0.25
C ASP A 57 -1.18 -9.43 -0.25
N ALA A 58 -0.36 -9.34 -1.31
CA ALA A 58 0.74 -8.40 -1.41
C ALA A 58 0.27 -7.02 -1.87
N TYR A 59 0.74 -5.99 -1.17
CA TYR A 59 0.55 -4.59 -1.50
C TYR A 59 1.89 -3.86 -1.62
N MET A 60 1.99 -2.93 -2.56
CA MET A 60 3.03 -1.92 -2.60
C MET A 60 2.51 -0.63 -2.00
N VAL A 61 3.03 -0.22 -0.85
CA VAL A 61 2.67 1.05 -0.22
C VAL A 61 3.65 2.13 -0.64
N ALA A 62 3.13 3.25 -1.13
CA ALA A 62 3.94 4.40 -1.51
C ALA A 62 4.52 5.08 -0.26
N LEU A 63 5.82 5.39 -0.31
CA LEU A 63 6.53 6.11 0.75
C LEU A 63 7.22 7.34 0.17
N THR A 64 7.13 8.47 0.86
CA THR A 64 7.86 9.69 0.52
C THR A 64 8.77 10.07 1.67
N CYS A 65 10.08 10.08 1.46
CA CYS A 65 11.05 10.56 2.43
C CYS A 65 10.76 12.03 2.77
N ARG A 66 10.69 12.34 4.06
CA ARG A 66 10.40 13.71 4.54
C ARG A 66 11.61 14.64 4.49
N ASN A 67 12.79 14.14 4.15
CA ASN A 67 13.98 14.96 3.98
C ASN A 67 13.87 15.79 2.66
N PRO A 68 13.79 17.13 2.73
CA PRO A 68 13.64 17.98 1.55
C PRO A 68 14.84 17.93 0.61
N ASP A 69 16.04 17.64 1.13
CA ASP A 69 17.28 17.50 0.36
C ASP A 69 17.47 16.09 -0.24
N CYS A 70 16.48 15.21 -0.09
CA CYS A 70 16.58 13.86 -0.63
C CYS A 70 16.55 13.87 -2.17
N PRO A 71 17.58 13.33 -2.85
CA PRO A 71 17.63 13.34 -4.31
C PRO A 71 16.62 12.36 -4.95
N LYS A 72 16.11 11.40 -4.17
CA LYS A 72 15.07 10.45 -4.58
C LYS A 72 14.08 10.22 -3.43
N PRO A 73 13.15 11.16 -3.20
CA PRO A 73 12.29 11.11 -2.03
C PRO A 73 11.22 10.03 -2.14
N ARG A 74 10.76 9.67 -3.34
CA ARG A 74 9.71 8.67 -3.55
C ARG A 74 10.29 7.26 -3.61
N THR A 75 9.75 6.37 -2.79
CA THR A 75 10.06 4.95 -2.74
C THR A 75 8.79 4.15 -2.44
N GLY A 76 8.89 2.84 -2.30
CA GLY A 76 7.78 1.99 -1.88
C GLY A 76 8.25 0.81 -1.06
N ILE A 77 7.34 0.27 -0.24
CA ILE A 77 7.57 -0.95 0.53
C ILE A 77 6.52 -1.99 0.16
N LYS A 78 6.95 -3.24 -0.01
CA LYS A 78 6.04 -4.38 -0.16
C LYS A 78 5.64 -4.89 1.22
N LEU A 79 4.33 -4.94 1.49
CA LEU A 79 3.73 -5.45 2.72
C LEU A 79 2.59 -6.41 2.37
N ARG A 80 2.26 -7.33 3.27
CA ARG A 80 1.02 -8.11 3.15
C ARG A 80 -0.12 -7.32 3.76
N GLU A 81 -1.36 -7.56 3.32
CA GLU A 81 -2.56 -6.89 3.84
C GLU A 81 -2.61 -6.95 5.36
N LYS A 82 -2.41 -8.15 5.92
CA LYS A 82 -2.46 -8.40 7.37
C LYS A 82 -1.43 -7.61 8.18
N ASP A 83 -0.39 -7.07 7.54
CA ASP A 83 0.68 -6.34 8.22
C ASP A 83 0.27 -4.88 8.53
N PHE A 84 -0.77 -4.35 7.88
CA PHE A 84 -1.17 -2.94 8.02
C PHE A 84 -2.65 -2.61 7.82
N LEU A 85 -3.47 -3.49 7.22
CA LEU A 85 -4.92 -3.33 7.16
C LEU A 85 -5.58 -4.00 8.36
N SER A 86 -6.26 -3.19 9.17
CA SER A 86 -6.99 -3.66 10.35
C SER A 86 -8.37 -4.20 9.93
N ARG A 87 -8.42 -5.36 9.26
CA ARG A 87 -9.68 -6.05 8.95
C ARG A 87 -9.55 -7.56 9.13
N ASP A 88 -10.55 -8.15 9.78
CA ASP A 88 -10.85 -9.58 9.74
C ASP A 88 -11.32 -9.91 8.31
N ALA A 89 -10.45 -10.40 7.43
CA ALA A 89 -10.86 -10.75 6.06
C ALA A 89 -10.10 -11.96 5.51
N ASN A 90 -10.86 -12.91 4.99
CA ASN A 90 -10.41 -14.11 4.27
C ASN A 90 -10.11 -13.80 2.78
N ALA A 91 -10.05 -12.51 2.39
CA ALA A 91 -9.78 -12.04 1.04
C ALA A 91 -9.32 -10.57 1.05
N ALA A 92 -8.37 -10.22 0.19
CA ALA A 92 -7.81 -8.88 0.13
C ALA A 92 -8.88 -7.79 -0.15
N ARG A 93 -8.76 -6.61 0.48
CA ARG A 93 -9.64 -5.43 0.28
C ARG A 93 -9.75 -5.03 -1.19
N ALA A 94 -8.67 -5.15 -1.95
CA ALA A 94 -8.66 -4.92 -3.39
C ALA A 94 -9.25 -6.09 -4.20
N ALA A 95 -9.14 -7.33 -3.70
CA ALA A 95 -9.72 -8.53 -4.33
C ALA A 95 -11.24 -8.67 -4.10
N SER A 96 -11.84 -7.80 -3.29
CA SER A 96 -13.28 -7.84 -2.95
C SER A 96 -14.22 -7.43 -4.10
N TRP A 97 -13.70 -7.25 -5.32
CA TRP A 97 -14.51 -6.84 -6.47
C TRP A 97 -15.51 -7.94 -6.84
N THR A 98 -16.78 -7.69 -6.54
CA THR A 98 -17.88 -8.53 -7.01
C THR A 98 -18.37 -7.97 -8.35
N VAL A 99 -18.17 -8.72 -9.44
CA VAL A 99 -18.87 -8.43 -10.70
C VAL A 99 -20.32 -8.88 -10.54
N GLU A 100 -21.24 -7.92 -10.45
CA GLU A 100 -22.67 -8.19 -10.56
C GLU A 100 -22.99 -8.59 -12.01
N LEU A 101 -23.14 -9.89 -12.28
CA LEU A 101 -23.64 -10.36 -13.58
C LEU A 101 -25.11 -9.97 -13.72
N PRO A 102 -25.54 -9.33 -14.83
CA PRO A 102 -26.95 -9.04 -15.04
C PRO A 102 -27.73 -10.35 -15.08
N ARG A 103 -28.74 -10.48 -14.22
CA ARG A 103 -29.66 -11.61 -14.24
C ARG A 103 -30.38 -11.60 -15.58
N GLY A 104 -30.18 -12.66 -16.36
CA GLY A 104 -30.84 -12.85 -17.66
C GLY A 104 -32.35 -12.71 -17.56
N ALA A 105 -32.91 -11.99 -18.54
CA ALA A 105 -34.34 -11.81 -18.75
C ALA A 105 -34.97 -13.06 -19.39
#